data_AF-A0A3P1WNA8-F1
#
_entry.id   AF-A0A3P1WNA8-F1
#
_cell.length_a   1.000
_cell.length_b   1.000
_cell.length_c   1.000
_cell.angle_alpha   90.00
_cell.angle_beta   90.00
_cell.angle_gamma   90.00
#
_symmetry.space_group_name_H-M   'P 1'
#
loop_
_entity.id
_entity.type
_entity.pdbx_description
1 polymer ?
#
loop_
_entity_poly.entity_id
_entity_poly.type
_entity_poly.pdbx_seq_one_letter_code
_entity_poly.pdbx_strand_id
1 'polypeptide(L)'
;MIPNYLEEWARKSGPSKVLAEIRRRVEERKCGPRAKVKVPLTRAERSEVGEILDAAWAQGDQPVAMARLRAGLAQHGTELEDLLVALGGPLRDLPAERQSQREVRAEEVTEARRLLRELDPRVPDAVVTRCLTGPDILSRARAIRDVVAALTEENERLQVLAARLFRDAHALDRSRALGRAVARFLSGRNCHVGADGVALWKDPVEDAEAWRAAWARGGVVCDEVSTQVLVLNLPLVGAAAAATLASLRGEPVWLTLRSLRGGLRLAPGVEDVFVCENPSIVEAAADRYGDGSRALVCTFGVPSQAALDLLRVICAQATLHVHADEDAVGRRIVEGLLRLPGARRWRMDSATVRYEEELLAELLSDLG
;
A
#
# COMPACT_ATOMS: atom_id res chain seq x y z
N MET A 1 40.65 29.75 21.77
CA MET A 1 40.62 28.71 22.83
C MET A 1 39.61 29.18 23.86
N ILE A 2 38.62 28.35 24.19
CA ILE A 2 37.56 28.75 25.12
C ILE A 2 38.11 28.65 26.56
N PRO A 3 37.97 29.69 27.40
CA PRO A 3 38.35 29.61 28.80
C PRO A 3 37.60 28.48 29.53
N ASN A 4 38.32 27.67 30.33
CA ASN A 4 37.75 26.52 31.04
C ASN A 4 36.51 26.87 31.88
N TYR A 5 36.52 28.02 32.55
CA TYR A 5 35.39 28.46 33.37
C TYR A 5 34.13 28.75 32.54
N LEU A 6 34.27 29.15 31.27
CA LEU A 6 33.13 29.35 30.36
C LEU A 6 32.54 28.01 29.90
N GLU A 7 33.36 26.98 29.71
CA GLU A 7 32.84 25.65 29.44
C GLU A 7 32.12 25.07 30.67
N GLU A 8 32.66 25.26 31.87
CA GLU A 8 32.02 24.87 33.12
C GLU A 8 30.69 25.61 33.33
N TRP A 9 30.68 26.92 33.10
CA TRP A 9 29.45 27.72 33.09
C TRP A 9 28.43 27.18 32.09
N ALA A 10 28.85 26.92 30.85
CA ALA A 10 27.97 26.43 29.79
C ALA A 10 27.34 25.06 30.09
N ARG A 11 27.99 24.25 30.93
CA ARG A 11 27.48 22.94 31.39
C ARG A 11 26.50 23.04 32.57
N LYS A 12 26.33 24.21 33.20
CA LYS A 12 25.30 24.44 34.24
C LYS A 12 23.88 24.28 33.66
N SER A 13 22.90 24.00 34.51
CA SER A 13 21.52 23.65 34.10
C SER A 13 20.84 24.77 33.29
N GLY A 14 21.00 26.03 33.71
CA GLY A 14 20.43 27.18 33.00
C GLY A 14 21.11 27.48 31.67
N PRO A 15 22.44 27.73 31.66
CA PRO A 15 23.21 28.00 30.45
C PRO A 15 23.08 26.92 29.39
N SER A 16 23.13 25.64 29.75
CA SER A 16 22.99 24.54 28.79
C SER A 16 21.64 24.55 28.07
N LYS A 17 20.53 24.79 28.78
CA LYS A 17 19.20 24.93 28.15
C LYS A 17 19.14 26.11 27.19
N VAL A 18 19.71 27.25 27.58
CA VAL A 18 19.76 28.46 26.75
C VAL A 18 20.61 28.23 25.50
N LEU A 19 21.82 27.70 25.66
CA LEU A 19 22.75 27.44 24.56
C LEU A 19 22.22 26.36 23.61
N ALA A 20 21.52 25.33 24.11
CA ALA A 20 20.88 24.32 23.27
C ALA A 20 19.76 24.92 22.39
N GLU A 21 18.89 25.75 22.97
CA GLU A 21 17.84 26.43 22.20
C GLU A 21 18.43 27.46 21.22
N ILE A 22 19.50 28.15 21.60
CA ILE A 22 20.22 29.06 20.70
C ILE A 22 20.84 28.28 19.54
N ARG A 23 21.54 27.16 19.81
CA ARG A 23 22.11 26.28 18.78
C ARG A 23 21.05 25.88 17.79
N ARG A 24 19.91 25.35 18.27
CA ARG A 24 18.77 24.98 17.42
C ARG A 24 18.29 26.14 16.54
N ARG A 25 18.14 27.34 17.11
CA ARG A 25 17.69 28.52 16.34
C ARG A 25 18.73 29.02 15.34
N VAL A 26 20.01 28.97 15.68
CA VAL A 26 21.12 29.31 14.78
C VAL A 26 21.14 28.33 13.61
N GLU A 27 21.09 27.02 13.89
CA GLU A 27 21.09 25.97 12.87
C GLU A 27 19.83 26.00 11.98
N GLU A 28 18.70 26.53 12.49
CA GLU A 28 17.47 26.78 11.71
C GLU A 28 17.46 28.10 10.94
N ARG A 29 18.52 28.92 10.99
CA ARG A 29 18.58 30.31 10.49
C ARG A 29 17.47 31.22 11.05
N LYS A 30 17.00 30.95 12.27
CA LYS A 30 15.95 31.73 12.98
C LYS A 30 16.54 32.67 14.04
N CYS A 31 17.84 32.90 14.01
CA CYS A 31 18.55 33.68 15.02
C CYS A 31 19.29 34.88 14.40
N GLY A 32 18.57 35.99 14.21
CA GLY A 32 19.17 37.26 13.77
C GLY A 32 19.85 38.04 14.91
N PRO A 33 20.55 39.16 14.62
CA PRO A 33 21.25 39.98 15.62
C PRO A 33 20.34 40.52 16.74
N ARG A 34 19.06 40.75 16.42
CA ARG A 34 18.03 41.25 17.36
C ARG A 34 17.16 40.15 17.95
N ALA A 35 17.48 38.87 17.69
CA ALA A 35 16.66 37.77 18.18
C ALA A 35 16.64 37.70 19.71
N LYS A 36 15.49 37.29 20.24
CA LYS A 36 15.28 37.05 21.66
C LYS A 36 14.86 35.59 21.84
N VAL A 37 15.55 34.89 22.73
CA VAL A 37 15.34 33.47 22.99
C VAL A 37 14.64 33.32 24.35
N LYS A 38 13.41 32.82 24.32
CA LYS A 38 12.65 32.51 25.52
C LYS A 38 12.83 31.02 25.83
N VAL A 39 13.35 30.72 27.00
CA VAL A 39 13.53 29.36 27.53
C VAL A 39 12.90 29.34 28.93
N PRO A 40 12.09 28.34 29.27
CA PRO A 40 11.59 28.19 30.64
C PRO A 40 12.78 27.86 31.56
N LEU A 41 13.05 28.74 32.53
CA LEU A 41 14.17 28.64 33.46
C LEU A 41 13.67 28.82 34.89
N THR A 42 14.18 28.02 35.83
CA THR A 42 13.95 28.25 37.26
C THR A 42 14.71 29.49 37.74
N ARG A 43 14.40 30.01 38.94
CA ARG A 43 15.14 31.15 39.52
C ARG A 43 16.64 30.86 39.67
N ALA A 44 17.00 29.63 40.03
CA ALA A 44 18.40 29.20 40.12
C ALA A 44 19.07 29.22 38.74
N GLU A 45 18.42 28.65 37.73
CA GLU A 45 18.92 28.62 36.35
C GLU A 45 19.05 30.02 35.74
N ARG A 46 18.14 30.94 36.06
CA ARG A 46 18.27 32.36 35.65
C ARG A 46 19.44 33.05 36.34
N SER A 47 19.75 32.71 37.58
CA SER A 47 20.93 33.23 38.26
C SER A 47 22.21 32.77 37.58
N GLU A 48 22.29 31.49 37.18
CA GLU A 48 23.45 30.94 36.45
C GLU A 48 23.65 31.64 35.09
N VAL A 49 22.60 31.82 34.30
CA VAL A 49 22.70 32.54 33.02
C VAL A 49 23.01 34.04 33.25
N GLY A 50 22.55 34.60 34.37
CA GLY A 50 22.83 35.97 34.81
C GLY A 50 24.31 36.26 35.09
N GLU A 51 25.14 35.24 35.33
CA GLU A 51 26.60 35.40 35.46
C GLU A 51 27.22 36.04 34.20
N ILE A 52 26.64 35.80 33.02
CA ILE A 52 27.06 36.38 31.74
C ILE A 52 26.17 37.56 31.30
N LEU A 53 24.87 37.52 31.58
CA LEU A 53 23.92 38.54 31.11
C LEU A 53 23.77 39.77 32.00
N ASP A 54 24.09 39.64 33.30
CA ASP A 54 23.86 40.54 34.45
C ASP A 54 22.68 40.20 35.39
N ALA A 55 22.78 40.75 36.60
CA ALA A 55 21.88 40.52 37.72
C ALA A 55 20.45 41.08 37.49
N ALA A 56 20.30 42.14 36.70
CA ALA A 56 18.98 42.72 36.42
C ALA A 56 18.17 41.79 35.51
N TRP A 57 18.82 41.11 34.56
CA TRP A 57 18.15 40.08 33.76
C TRP A 57 17.77 38.86 34.61
N ALA A 58 18.63 38.42 35.53
CA ALA A 58 18.40 37.24 36.36
C ALA A 58 17.13 37.34 37.23
N GLN A 59 16.77 38.56 37.67
CA GLN A 59 15.60 38.83 38.53
C GLN A 59 14.27 38.98 37.77
N GLY A 60 14.30 39.27 36.47
CA GLY A 60 13.09 39.42 35.64
C GLY A 60 12.65 38.12 34.95
N ASP A 61 11.62 38.19 34.10
CA ASP A 61 11.19 37.10 33.20
C ASP A 61 11.47 37.42 31.71
N GLN A 62 12.45 38.30 31.47
CA GLN A 62 12.77 38.72 30.11
C GLN A 62 13.47 37.58 29.34
N PRO A 63 13.20 37.43 28.03
CA PRO A 63 13.94 36.49 27.18
C PRO A 63 15.41 36.89 27.07
N VAL A 64 16.27 35.94 26.72
CA VAL A 64 17.69 36.18 26.46
C VAL A 64 17.82 36.92 25.12
N ALA A 65 18.24 38.17 25.16
CA ALA A 65 18.55 38.91 23.93
C ALA A 65 19.92 38.47 23.39
N MET A 66 19.99 38.05 22.12
CA MET A 66 21.22 37.54 21.51
C MET A 66 22.36 38.56 21.56
N ALA A 67 22.07 39.83 21.32
CA ALA A 67 23.06 40.90 21.41
C ALA A 67 23.66 41.02 22.83
N ARG A 68 22.85 40.83 23.88
CA ARG A 68 23.31 40.90 25.27
C ARG A 68 24.15 39.69 25.64
N LEU A 69 23.74 38.49 25.21
CA LEU A 69 24.53 37.28 25.43
C LEU A 69 25.88 37.34 24.70
N ARG A 70 25.90 37.76 23.43
CA ARG A 70 27.15 37.95 22.67
C ARG A 70 28.05 38.99 23.33
N ALA A 71 27.50 40.12 23.79
CA ALA A 71 28.26 41.13 24.50
C ALA A 71 28.85 40.60 25.82
N GLY A 72 28.08 39.83 26.60
CA GLY A 72 28.55 39.20 27.83
C GLY A 72 29.68 38.21 27.57
N LEU A 73 29.53 37.31 26.60
CA LEU A 73 30.60 36.35 26.23
C LEU A 73 31.84 37.05 25.67
N ALA A 74 31.68 38.14 24.92
CA ALA A 74 32.80 38.92 24.38
C ALA A 74 33.65 39.59 25.48
N GLN A 75 33.06 39.99 26.61
CA GLN A 75 33.81 40.49 27.78
C GLN A 75 34.74 39.42 28.37
N HIS A 76 34.43 38.15 28.12
CA HIS A 76 35.21 36.99 28.49
C HIS A 76 36.06 36.43 27.33
N GLY A 77 36.20 37.19 26.24
CA GLY A 77 37.06 36.85 25.11
C GLY A 77 36.60 35.65 24.28
N THR A 78 35.31 35.31 24.32
CA THR A 78 34.73 34.17 23.58
C THR A 78 33.55 34.61 22.73
N GLU A 79 33.53 34.22 21.45
CA GLU A 79 32.35 34.37 20.61
C GLU A 79 31.32 33.27 20.90
N LEU A 80 30.04 33.60 20.77
CA LEU A 80 28.96 32.66 21.04
C LEU A 80 29.03 31.46 20.09
N GLU A 81 29.32 31.70 18.82
CA GLU A 81 29.43 30.69 17.78
C GLU A 81 30.57 29.70 18.09
N ASP A 82 31.73 30.19 18.52
CA ASP A 82 32.85 29.35 18.97
C ASP A 82 32.47 28.48 20.16
N LEU A 83 31.75 29.06 21.15
CA LEU A 83 31.23 28.32 22.30
C LEU A 83 30.27 27.20 21.90
N LEU A 84 29.35 27.47 20.97
CA LEU A 84 28.43 26.45 20.47
C LEU A 84 29.16 25.34 19.71
N VAL A 85 30.22 25.67 18.97
CA VAL A 85 31.04 24.69 18.24
C VAL A 85 31.85 23.82 19.20
N ALA A 86 32.46 24.39 20.24
CA ALA A 86 33.22 23.63 21.22
C ALA A 86 32.33 22.66 22.02
N LEU A 87 31.09 23.05 22.30
CA LEU A 87 30.15 22.23 23.09
C LEU A 87 29.45 21.13 22.29
N GLY A 88 29.21 21.35 20.99
CA GLY A 88 28.35 20.47 20.18
C GLY A 88 28.88 20.10 18.80
N GLY A 89 30.11 20.48 18.46
CA GLY A 89 30.68 20.34 17.12
C GLY A 89 30.16 21.39 16.13
N PRO A 90 30.59 21.32 14.85
CA PRO A 90 30.26 22.32 13.82
C PRO A 90 28.76 22.62 13.74
N LEU A 91 28.42 23.90 13.60
CA LEU A 91 27.04 24.36 13.43
C LEU A 91 26.52 23.94 12.06
N ARG A 92 25.35 23.30 12.03
CA ARG A 92 24.71 22.85 10.79
C ARG A 92 23.81 23.91 10.20
N ASP A 93 23.69 23.93 8.88
CA ASP A 93 22.72 24.76 8.18
C ASP A 93 21.52 23.92 7.76
N LEU A 94 20.59 23.70 8.69
CA LEU A 94 19.45 22.80 8.45
C LEU A 94 18.57 23.25 7.28
N PRO A 95 18.31 24.56 7.06
CA PRO A 95 17.63 25.01 5.85
C PRO A 95 18.40 24.66 4.57
N ALA A 96 19.72 24.90 4.51
CA ALA A 96 20.52 24.57 3.33
C ALA A 96 20.60 23.06 3.08
N GLU A 97 20.76 22.25 4.13
CA GLU A 97 20.75 20.79 4.03
C GLU A 97 19.40 20.27 3.50
N ARG A 98 18.27 20.79 4.01
CA ARG A 98 16.93 20.43 3.51
C ARG A 98 16.74 20.86 2.05
N GLN A 99 17.26 22.03 1.68
CA GLN A 99 17.20 22.50 0.30
C GLN A 99 18.02 21.61 -0.62
N SER A 100 19.25 21.26 -0.25
CA SER A 100 20.10 20.32 -0.98
C SER A 100 19.44 18.94 -1.14
N GLN A 101 18.83 18.40 -0.08
CA GLN A 101 18.08 17.15 -0.16
C GLN A 101 16.88 17.23 -1.11
N ARG A 102 16.18 18.39 -1.15
CA ARG A 102 15.09 18.62 -2.10
C ARG A 102 15.59 18.72 -3.53
N GLU A 103 16.73 19.35 -3.76
CA GLU A 103 17.37 19.47 -5.07
C GLU A 103 17.79 18.09 -5.59
N VAL A 104 18.53 17.32 -4.79
CA VAL A 104 18.88 15.92 -5.13
C VAL A 104 17.63 15.11 -5.44
N ARG A 105 16.58 15.24 -4.62
CA ARG A 105 15.32 14.52 -4.87
C ARG A 105 14.62 14.98 -6.16
N ALA A 106 14.64 16.28 -6.47
CA ALA A 106 14.05 16.81 -7.69
C ALA A 106 14.82 16.33 -8.94
N GLU A 107 16.15 16.26 -8.86
CA GLU A 107 17.01 15.68 -9.89
C GLU A 107 16.71 14.19 -10.09
N GLU A 108 16.60 13.40 -9.02
CA GLU A 108 16.19 11.99 -9.10
C GLU A 108 14.82 11.81 -9.76
N VAL A 109 13.84 12.65 -9.42
CA VAL A 109 12.49 12.60 -10.02
C VAL A 109 12.56 12.92 -11.51
N THR A 110 13.35 13.92 -11.88
CA THR A 110 13.51 14.37 -13.27
C THR A 110 14.15 13.25 -14.11
N GLU A 111 15.22 12.66 -13.61
CA GLU A 111 15.93 11.56 -14.27
C GLU A 111 15.05 10.30 -14.35
N ALA A 112 14.37 9.92 -13.27
CA ALA A 112 13.47 8.77 -13.27
C ALA A 112 12.30 8.94 -14.26
N ARG A 113 11.72 10.16 -14.36
CA ARG A 113 10.71 10.48 -15.37
C ARG A 113 11.27 10.36 -16.77
N ARG A 114 12.48 10.89 -17.02
CA ARG A 114 13.16 10.81 -18.33
C ARG A 114 13.33 9.35 -18.75
N LEU A 115 13.86 8.49 -17.88
CA LEU A 115 14.05 7.06 -18.15
C LEU A 115 12.74 6.35 -18.55
N LEU A 116 11.63 6.61 -17.84
CA LEU A 116 10.35 5.99 -18.15
C LEU A 116 9.73 6.53 -19.44
N ARG A 117 9.95 7.82 -19.76
CA ARG A 117 9.48 8.43 -21.01
C ARG A 117 10.24 7.96 -22.23
N GLU A 118 11.54 7.75 -22.11
CA GLU A 118 12.38 7.16 -23.16
C GLU A 118 11.99 5.70 -23.45
N LEU A 119 11.54 4.98 -22.42
CA LEU A 119 11.12 3.60 -22.54
C LEU A 119 9.81 3.44 -23.31
N ASP A 120 8.81 4.29 -23.05
CA ASP A 120 7.60 4.37 -23.87
C ASP A 120 6.91 5.75 -23.70
N PRO A 121 7.00 6.66 -24.69
CA PRO A 121 6.46 8.01 -24.56
C PRO A 121 4.93 8.05 -24.49
N ARG A 122 4.25 6.96 -24.88
CA ARG A 122 2.79 6.85 -24.90
C ARG A 122 2.18 6.67 -23.50
N VAL A 123 2.99 6.29 -22.50
CA VAL A 123 2.51 6.11 -21.12
C VAL A 123 2.06 7.47 -20.55
N PRO A 124 0.83 7.59 -20.02
CA PRO A 124 0.33 8.87 -19.47
C PRO A 124 1.16 9.37 -18.28
N ASP A 125 1.28 10.70 -18.12
CA ASP A 125 2.08 11.28 -17.02
C ASP A 125 1.58 10.89 -15.62
N ALA A 126 0.27 10.75 -15.48
CA ALA A 126 -0.36 10.27 -14.26
C ALA A 126 0.12 8.86 -13.89
N VAL A 127 0.29 7.98 -14.88
CA VAL A 127 0.80 6.61 -14.67
C VAL A 127 2.28 6.65 -14.30
N VAL A 128 3.10 7.44 -15.02
CA VAL A 128 4.52 7.65 -14.69
C VAL A 128 4.67 8.14 -13.25
N THR A 129 3.86 9.12 -12.84
CA THR A 129 3.86 9.65 -11.47
C THR A 129 3.53 8.56 -10.45
N ARG A 130 2.54 7.68 -10.71
CA ARG A 130 2.19 6.56 -9.83
C ARG A 130 3.24 5.45 -9.78
N CYS A 131 4.09 5.32 -10.81
CA CYS A 131 5.23 4.40 -10.81
C CYS A 131 6.35 4.89 -9.89
N LEU A 132 6.52 6.21 -9.75
CA LEU A 132 7.63 6.87 -9.05
C LEU A 132 7.25 7.31 -7.62
N THR A 133 6.70 6.39 -6.83
CA THR A 133 6.26 6.64 -5.44
C THR A 133 7.19 6.01 -4.41
N GLY A 134 7.35 6.67 -3.26
CA GLY A 134 8.17 6.17 -2.15
C GLY A 134 9.68 6.44 -2.31
N PRO A 135 10.53 5.75 -1.53
CA PRO A 135 11.98 5.88 -1.62
C PRO A 135 12.53 5.23 -2.92
N ASP A 136 13.77 5.57 -3.25
CA ASP A 136 14.59 4.95 -4.30
C ASP A 136 13.96 4.95 -5.70
N ILE A 137 13.33 6.07 -6.08
CA ILE A 137 12.58 6.18 -7.35
C ILE A 137 13.46 5.99 -8.59
N LEU A 138 14.74 6.38 -8.53
CA LEU A 138 15.66 6.23 -9.65
C LEU A 138 16.03 4.76 -9.86
N SER A 139 16.36 4.05 -8.79
CA SER A 139 16.59 2.60 -8.80
C SER A 139 15.36 1.85 -9.31
N ARG A 140 14.16 2.28 -8.88
CA ARG A 140 12.90 1.71 -9.37
C ARG A 140 12.66 1.96 -10.86
N ALA A 141 12.93 3.17 -11.37
CA ALA A 141 12.80 3.48 -12.78
C ALA A 141 13.74 2.62 -13.63
N ARG A 142 14.99 2.42 -13.18
CA ARG A 142 15.94 1.50 -13.81
C ARG A 142 15.43 0.07 -13.80
N ALA A 143 14.94 -0.42 -12.67
CA ALA A 143 14.37 -1.76 -12.59
C ALA A 143 13.15 -1.94 -13.50
N ILE A 144 12.26 -0.94 -13.64
CA ILE A 144 11.15 -0.99 -14.61
C ILE A 144 11.68 -1.15 -16.03
N ARG A 145 12.67 -0.34 -16.41
CA ARG A 145 13.34 -0.45 -17.72
C ARG A 145 13.93 -1.84 -17.94
N ASP A 146 14.62 -2.37 -16.94
CA ASP A 146 15.26 -3.70 -17.03
C ASP A 146 14.19 -4.81 -17.17
N VAL A 147 13.05 -4.72 -16.48
CA VAL A 147 11.93 -5.64 -16.71
C VAL A 147 11.39 -5.51 -18.12
N VAL A 148 11.07 -4.30 -18.58
CA VAL A 148 10.46 -4.09 -19.91
C VAL A 148 11.40 -4.54 -21.03
N ALA A 149 12.70 -4.32 -20.89
CA ALA A 149 13.71 -4.79 -21.84
C ALA A 149 13.86 -6.33 -21.87
N ALA A 150 13.50 -7.00 -20.76
CA ALA A 150 13.58 -8.45 -20.62
C ALA A 150 12.28 -9.18 -21.00
N LEU A 151 11.21 -8.44 -21.33
CA LEU A 151 9.96 -9.03 -21.80
C LEU A 151 10.16 -9.62 -23.20
N THR A 152 9.57 -10.79 -23.41
CA THR A 152 9.61 -11.51 -24.69
C THR A 152 8.18 -11.81 -25.13
N GLU A 153 8.00 -12.24 -26.38
CA GLU A 153 6.72 -12.76 -26.86
C GLU A 153 6.39 -14.15 -26.27
N GLU A 154 7.32 -14.76 -25.50
CA GLU A 154 7.10 -16.05 -24.83
C GLU A 154 6.40 -15.86 -23.48
N ASN A 155 5.49 -16.79 -23.17
CA ASN A 155 4.71 -16.83 -21.93
C ASN A 155 5.56 -17.25 -20.70
N GLU A 156 6.51 -16.41 -20.28
CA GLU A 156 7.33 -16.63 -19.07
C GLU A 156 6.48 -16.43 -17.80
N ARG A 157 6.72 -17.24 -16.76
CA ARG A 157 6.03 -17.07 -15.46
C ARG A 157 6.58 -15.86 -14.70
N LEU A 158 5.69 -15.09 -14.06
CA LEU A 158 6.07 -13.88 -13.31
C LEU A 158 7.19 -14.15 -12.28
N GLN A 159 7.11 -15.26 -11.54
CA GLN A 159 8.11 -15.61 -10.52
C GLN A 159 9.46 -15.99 -11.12
N VAL A 160 9.46 -16.58 -12.32
CA VAL A 160 10.68 -16.95 -13.05
C VAL A 160 11.37 -15.71 -13.56
N LEU A 161 10.62 -14.78 -14.18
CA LEU A 161 11.11 -13.47 -14.59
C LEU A 161 11.71 -12.70 -13.40
N ALA A 162 11.01 -12.68 -12.26
CA ALA A 162 11.46 -12.02 -11.05
C ALA A 162 12.77 -12.62 -10.50
N ALA A 163 12.85 -13.94 -10.40
CA ALA A 163 14.06 -14.64 -9.96
C ALA A 163 15.24 -14.40 -10.91
N ARG A 164 15.00 -14.41 -12.23
CA ARG A 164 16.02 -14.18 -13.25
C ARG A 164 16.63 -12.78 -13.18
N LEU A 165 15.80 -11.75 -13.00
CA LEU A 165 16.26 -10.36 -13.00
C LEU A 165 16.76 -9.88 -11.64
N PHE A 166 16.15 -10.34 -10.54
CA PHE A 166 16.37 -9.77 -9.21
C PHE A 166 16.91 -10.77 -8.19
N ARG A 167 17.10 -12.04 -8.57
CA ARG A 167 17.44 -13.14 -7.64
C ARG A 167 16.44 -13.26 -6.49
N ASP A 168 15.21 -12.84 -6.73
CA ASP A 168 14.08 -12.87 -5.79
C ASP A 168 12.80 -13.15 -6.58
N ALA A 169 12.26 -14.36 -6.42
CA ALA A 169 11.05 -14.82 -7.10
C ALA A 169 9.80 -13.97 -6.78
N HIS A 170 9.85 -13.17 -5.71
CA HIS A 170 8.77 -12.33 -5.24
C HIS A 170 8.98 -10.84 -5.57
N ALA A 171 10.09 -10.46 -6.21
CA ALA A 171 10.42 -9.05 -6.46
C ALA A 171 9.33 -8.30 -7.26
N LEU A 172 8.59 -9.02 -8.09
CA LEU A 172 7.52 -8.50 -8.96
C LEU A 172 6.10 -8.80 -8.46
N ASP A 173 5.95 -9.32 -7.25
CA ASP A 173 4.64 -9.59 -6.65
C ASP A 173 3.82 -8.32 -6.45
N ARG A 174 2.49 -8.46 -6.43
CA ARG A 174 1.53 -7.35 -6.18
C ARG A 174 1.77 -6.67 -4.82
N SER A 175 2.31 -7.40 -3.85
CA SER A 175 2.70 -6.90 -2.53
C SER A 175 3.96 -6.02 -2.57
N ARG A 176 4.81 -6.14 -3.59
CA ARG A 176 6.05 -5.36 -3.73
C ARG A 176 5.85 -4.07 -4.51
N ALA A 177 6.60 -3.05 -4.11
CA ALA A 177 6.52 -1.72 -4.72
C ALA A 177 6.98 -1.71 -6.19
N LEU A 178 7.98 -2.54 -6.53
CA LEU A 178 8.45 -2.72 -7.90
C LEU A 178 7.41 -3.41 -8.77
N GLY A 179 6.86 -4.55 -8.34
CA GLY A 179 5.78 -5.26 -9.04
C GLY A 179 4.59 -4.34 -9.37
N ARG A 180 4.14 -3.56 -8.40
CA ARG A 180 3.10 -2.53 -8.62
C ARG A 180 3.47 -1.51 -9.67
N ALA A 181 4.70 -1.00 -9.64
CA ALA A 181 5.16 0.02 -10.59
C ALA A 181 5.28 -0.55 -12.01
N VAL A 182 5.79 -1.76 -12.17
CA VAL A 182 5.87 -2.42 -13.48
C VAL A 182 4.48 -2.70 -14.05
N ALA A 183 3.56 -3.28 -13.27
CA ALA A 183 2.20 -3.55 -13.75
C ALA A 183 1.48 -2.27 -14.19
N ARG A 184 1.64 -1.16 -13.44
CA ARG A 184 1.12 0.16 -13.83
C ARG A 184 1.73 0.66 -15.14
N PHE A 185 3.05 0.56 -15.27
CA PHE A 185 3.75 0.95 -16.49
C PHE A 185 3.23 0.15 -17.70
N LEU A 186 3.16 -1.18 -17.60
CA LEU A 186 2.64 -2.06 -18.65
C LEU A 186 1.19 -1.74 -19.01
N SER A 187 0.31 -1.55 -18.02
CA SER A 187 -1.06 -1.09 -18.26
C SER A 187 -1.11 0.25 -19.00
N GLY A 188 -0.26 1.20 -18.59
CA GLY A 188 -0.16 2.53 -19.21
C GLY A 188 0.29 2.52 -20.66
N ARG A 189 1.14 1.58 -21.09
CA ARG A 189 1.56 1.41 -22.50
C ARG A 189 0.40 1.07 -23.43
N ASN A 190 -0.67 0.55 -22.86
CA ASN A 190 -1.84 0.05 -23.57
C ASN A 190 -3.11 0.87 -23.28
N CYS A 191 -2.98 2.02 -22.61
CA CYS A 191 -4.06 3.00 -22.49
C CYS A 191 -4.48 3.46 -23.88
N HIS A 192 -5.74 3.20 -24.24
CA HIS A 192 -6.35 3.81 -25.40
C HIS A 192 -7.04 5.10 -24.93
N VAL A 193 -6.84 6.18 -25.69
CA VAL A 193 -7.62 7.40 -25.51
C VAL A 193 -9.00 7.11 -26.12
N GLY A 194 -10.06 7.26 -25.34
CA GLY A 194 -11.43 7.13 -25.85
C GLY A 194 -11.76 8.19 -26.90
N ALA A 195 -12.85 8.00 -27.64
CA ALA A 195 -13.31 8.98 -28.64
C ALA A 195 -13.66 10.36 -28.02
N ASP A 196 -13.86 10.42 -26.72
CA ASP A 196 -14.08 11.61 -25.87
C ASP A 196 -12.77 12.26 -25.36
N GLY A 197 -11.61 11.72 -25.73
CA GLY A 197 -10.31 12.24 -25.31
C GLY A 197 -9.92 11.83 -23.88
N VAL A 198 -10.73 11.03 -23.19
CA VAL A 198 -10.47 10.63 -21.79
C VAL A 198 -9.74 9.29 -21.77
N ALA A 199 -8.56 9.26 -21.15
CA ALA A 199 -7.84 8.03 -20.87
C ALA A 199 -8.53 7.29 -19.71
N LEU A 200 -9.32 6.26 -20.01
CA LEU A 200 -9.86 5.33 -19.01
C LEU A 200 -8.76 4.40 -18.52
N TRP A 201 -7.90 4.90 -17.62
CA TRP A 201 -6.91 4.08 -16.96
C TRP A 201 -7.43 3.62 -15.60
N LYS A 202 -7.63 2.31 -15.45
CA LYS A 202 -7.88 1.65 -14.16
C LYS A 202 -6.55 1.18 -13.59
N ASP A 203 -6.27 1.50 -12.33
CA ASP A 203 -5.04 1.07 -11.66
C ASP A 203 -5.03 -0.48 -11.57
N PRO A 204 -4.10 -1.18 -12.27
CA PRO A 204 -4.08 -2.64 -12.29
C PRO A 204 -3.80 -3.24 -10.91
N VAL A 205 -3.32 -2.43 -9.95
CA VAL A 205 -3.09 -2.89 -8.57
C VAL A 205 -4.40 -3.07 -7.81
N GLU A 206 -5.49 -2.41 -8.20
CA GLU A 206 -6.77 -2.47 -7.48
C GLU A 206 -7.61 -3.69 -7.87
N ASP A 207 -7.31 -4.31 -9.01
CA ASP A 207 -8.11 -5.38 -9.60
C ASP A 207 -7.21 -6.51 -10.07
N ALA A 208 -7.47 -7.75 -9.62
CA ALA A 208 -6.60 -8.89 -9.93
C ALA A 208 -6.64 -9.29 -11.42
N GLU A 209 -7.75 -9.04 -12.10
CA GLU A 209 -7.91 -9.24 -13.55
C GLU A 209 -7.08 -8.22 -14.31
N ALA A 210 -7.19 -6.94 -13.92
CA ALA A 210 -6.40 -5.87 -14.52
C ALA A 210 -4.90 -6.06 -14.26
N TRP A 211 -4.51 -6.56 -13.08
CA TRP A 211 -3.15 -6.98 -12.77
C TRP A 211 -2.64 -8.03 -13.77
N ARG A 212 -3.39 -9.13 -13.94
CA ARG A 212 -3.01 -10.20 -14.87
C ARG A 212 -2.98 -9.72 -16.31
N ALA A 213 -3.97 -8.94 -16.72
CA ALA A 213 -4.03 -8.38 -18.06
C ALA A 213 -2.83 -7.48 -18.36
N ALA A 214 -2.36 -6.70 -17.38
CA ALA A 214 -1.16 -5.88 -17.53
C ALA A 214 0.10 -6.72 -17.79
N TRP A 215 0.28 -7.82 -17.04
CA TRP A 215 1.42 -8.74 -17.23
C TRP A 215 1.31 -9.57 -18.51
N ALA A 216 0.12 -10.10 -18.82
CA ALA A 216 -0.12 -10.93 -20.00
C ALA A 216 0.16 -10.16 -21.31
N ARG A 217 -0.13 -8.85 -21.34
CA ARG A 217 0.22 -7.97 -22.47
C ARG A 217 1.74 -7.82 -22.68
N GLY A 218 2.53 -8.10 -21.65
CA GLY A 218 3.99 -8.16 -21.71
C GLY A 218 4.54 -9.57 -21.89
N GLY A 219 3.72 -10.55 -22.27
CA GLY A 219 4.14 -11.96 -22.39
C GLY A 219 4.34 -12.66 -21.05
N VAL A 220 3.89 -12.09 -19.93
CA VAL A 220 4.12 -12.67 -18.60
C VAL A 220 2.85 -13.30 -18.05
N VAL A 221 2.94 -14.59 -17.75
CA VAL A 221 1.84 -15.36 -17.17
C VAL A 221 1.94 -15.30 -15.65
N CYS A 222 0.89 -14.77 -15.01
CA CYS A 222 0.70 -14.91 -13.58
C CYS A 222 0.21 -16.32 -13.24
N ASP A 223 0.37 -16.74 -11.98
CA ASP A 223 -0.12 -18.03 -11.54
C ASP A 223 -1.66 -18.11 -11.57
N GLU A 224 -2.18 -19.13 -12.24
CA GLU A 224 -3.60 -19.40 -12.44
C GLU A 224 -4.05 -20.73 -11.85
N VAL A 225 -3.12 -21.54 -11.34
CA VAL A 225 -3.43 -22.86 -10.78
C VAL A 225 -3.67 -22.75 -9.28
N SER A 226 -2.92 -21.92 -8.56
CA SER A 226 -3.20 -21.66 -7.13
C SER A 226 -4.35 -20.66 -6.90
N THR A 227 -4.86 -20.01 -7.96
CA THR A 227 -6.10 -19.23 -7.89
C THR A 227 -7.27 -20.14 -8.20
N GLN A 228 -8.10 -20.46 -7.19
CA GLN A 228 -9.11 -21.50 -7.29
C GLN A 228 -10.47 -21.07 -6.67
N VAL A 229 -11.52 -21.81 -7.01
CA VAL A 229 -12.87 -21.71 -6.45
C VAL A 229 -13.42 -23.11 -6.24
N LEU A 230 -14.10 -23.34 -5.12
CA LEU A 230 -14.71 -24.62 -4.79
C LEU A 230 -16.17 -24.62 -5.26
N VAL A 231 -16.62 -25.68 -5.91
CA VAL A 231 -18.01 -25.81 -6.37
C VAL A 231 -18.59 -27.16 -5.96
N LEU A 232 -19.91 -27.22 -5.74
CA LEU A 232 -20.66 -28.45 -5.55
C LEU A 232 -21.90 -28.41 -6.45
N ASN A 233 -22.14 -29.51 -7.19
CA ASN A 233 -23.31 -29.68 -8.06
C ASN A 233 -23.61 -28.49 -8.97
N LEU A 234 -22.59 -27.76 -9.44
CA LEU A 234 -22.74 -26.60 -10.31
C LEU A 234 -22.65 -27.05 -11.78
N PRO A 235 -23.76 -27.24 -12.50
CA PRO A 235 -23.71 -27.77 -13.85
C PRO A 235 -23.23 -26.68 -14.81
N LEU A 236 -21.97 -26.78 -15.21
CA LEU A 236 -21.36 -25.90 -16.19
C LEU A 236 -21.30 -26.58 -17.56
N VAL A 237 -21.50 -25.81 -18.62
CA VAL A 237 -21.39 -26.30 -20.00
C VAL A 237 -20.54 -25.36 -20.84
N GLY A 238 -19.87 -25.90 -21.85
CA GLY A 238 -18.97 -25.14 -22.72
C GLY A 238 -17.71 -25.92 -23.07
N ALA A 239 -16.75 -25.22 -23.68
CA ALA A 239 -15.47 -25.79 -24.11
C ALA A 239 -14.36 -25.67 -23.03
N ALA A 240 -14.58 -24.88 -21.98
CA ALA A 240 -13.63 -24.76 -20.89
C ALA A 240 -13.54 -26.08 -20.09
N ALA A 241 -12.34 -26.43 -19.62
CA ALA A 241 -12.11 -27.67 -18.85
C ALA A 241 -12.97 -27.73 -17.57
N ALA A 242 -13.29 -26.57 -17.00
CA ALA A 242 -14.20 -26.44 -15.87
C ALA A 242 -15.59 -27.06 -16.10
N ALA A 243 -16.10 -27.08 -17.34
CA ALA A 243 -17.37 -27.72 -17.66
C ALA A 243 -17.33 -29.24 -17.40
N THR A 244 -16.24 -29.90 -17.77
CA THR A 244 -16.03 -31.34 -17.50
C THR A 244 -15.72 -31.59 -16.03
N LEU A 245 -14.91 -30.75 -15.39
CA LEU A 245 -14.58 -30.92 -13.96
C LEU A 245 -15.82 -30.75 -13.08
N ALA A 246 -16.65 -29.76 -13.36
CA ALA A 246 -17.88 -29.48 -12.62
C ALA A 246 -19.05 -30.42 -12.96
N SER A 247 -18.85 -31.41 -13.85
CA SER A 247 -19.88 -32.43 -14.11
C SER A 247 -19.98 -33.48 -13.01
N LEU A 248 -19.01 -33.54 -12.09
CA LEU A 248 -19.07 -34.41 -10.92
C LEU A 248 -20.26 -33.99 -10.04
N ARG A 249 -21.00 -34.98 -9.55
CA ARG A 249 -22.18 -34.80 -8.70
C ARG A 249 -21.90 -35.36 -7.32
N GLY A 250 -22.39 -34.67 -6.30
CA GLY A 250 -22.34 -35.05 -4.90
C GLY A 250 -21.00 -34.86 -4.20
N GLU A 251 -19.97 -34.41 -4.90
CA GLU A 251 -18.63 -34.19 -4.33
C GLU A 251 -18.13 -32.78 -4.67
N PRO A 252 -17.53 -32.04 -3.72
CA PRO A 252 -16.94 -30.74 -3.97
C PRO A 252 -15.74 -30.81 -4.94
N VAL A 253 -15.66 -29.89 -5.89
CA VAL A 253 -14.59 -29.85 -6.91
C VAL A 253 -13.90 -28.49 -6.91
N TRP A 254 -12.56 -28.50 -6.83
CA TRP A 254 -11.75 -27.32 -7.05
C TRP A 254 -11.62 -27.00 -8.54
N LEU A 255 -12.03 -25.81 -8.93
CA LEU A 255 -11.80 -25.25 -10.26
C LEU A 255 -10.69 -24.20 -10.17
N THR A 256 -9.68 -24.33 -11.02
CA THR A 256 -8.59 -23.34 -11.12
C THR A 256 -9.00 -22.25 -12.10
N LEU A 257 -8.45 -21.04 -11.96
CA LEU A 257 -8.63 -19.96 -12.93
C LEU A 257 -8.25 -20.43 -14.35
N ARG A 258 -7.20 -21.25 -14.47
CA ARG A 258 -6.79 -21.85 -15.74
C ARG A 258 -7.90 -22.72 -16.36
N SER A 259 -8.62 -23.48 -15.54
CA SER A 259 -9.70 -24.37 -16.00
C SER A 259 -10.92 -23.63 -16.52
N LEU A 260 -11.11 -22.36 -16.12
CA LEU A 260 -12.20 -21.50 -16.57
C LEU A 260 -11.96 -20.90 -17.97
N ARG A 261 -10.75 -21.02 -18.53
CA ARG A 261 -10.42 -20.48 -19.85
C ARG A 261 -11.22 -21.16 -20.97
N GLY A 262 -11.85 -20.34 -21.81
CA GLY A 262 -12.66 -20.79 -22.94
C GLY A 262 -14.13 -20.41 -22.78
N GLY A 263 -14.98 -20.85 -23.69
CA GLY A 263 -16.43 -20.62 -23.57
C GLY A 263 -16.99 -21.44 -22.41
N LEU A 264 -17.63 -20.78 -21.45
CA LEU A 264 -18.25 -21.37 -20.26
C LEU A 264 -19.58 -20.67 -20.00
N ARG A 265 -20.61 -21.44 -19.62
CA ARG A 265 -21.92 -20.92 -19.20
C ARG A 265 -22.57 -21.88 -18.20
N LEU A 266 -23.59 -21.40 -17.50
CA LEU A 266 -24.43 -22.25 -16.67
C LEU A 266 -25.30 -23.14 -17.55
N ALA A 267 -25.57 -24.37 -17.13
CA ALA A 267 -26.55 -25.21 -17.80
C ALA A 267 -27.96 -24.58 -17.68
N PRO A 268 -28.81 -24.69 -18.72
CA PRO A 268 -30.18 -24.18 -18.66
C PRO A 268 -30.98 -24.85 -17.53
N GLY A 269 -31.92 -24.11 -16.93
CA GLY A 269 -32.81 -24.63 -15.88
C GLY A 269 -32.28 -24.53 -14.46
N VAL A 270 -31.08 -23.97 -14.25
CA VAL A 270 -30.60 -23.59 -12.91
C VAL A 270 -31.05 -22.16 -12.61
N GLU A 271 -32.01 -22.02 -11.71
CA GLU A 271 -32.56 -20.71 -11.32
C GLU A 271 -31.82 -20.07 -10.15
N ASP A 272 -31.33 -20.90 -9.23
CA ASP A 272 -30.67 -20.49 -7.98
C ASP A 272 -29.28 -21.11 -7.88
N VAL A 273 -28.29 -20.28 -7.56
CA VAL A 273 -26.94 -20.72 -7.16
C VAL A 273 -26.61 -20.10 -5.82
N PHE A 274 -26.24 -20.94 -4.86
CA PHE A 274 -25.85 -20.51 -3.53
C PHE A 274 -24.36 -20.22 -3.50
N VAL A 275 -23.96 -19.18 -2.78
CA VAL A 275 -22.57 -18.73 -2.68
C VAL A 275 -22.23 -18.56 -1.21
N CYS A 276 -21.23 -19.28 -0.71
CA CYS A 276 -20.75 -19.17 0.67
C CYS A 276 -19.25 -18.86 0.73
N GLU A 277 -18.79 -18.37 1.88
CA GLU A 277 -17.38 -18.13 2.13
C GLU A 277 -16.69 -19.35 2.75
N ASN A 278 -17.35 -20.01 3.71
CA ASN A 278 -16.80 -21.13 4.46
C ASN A 278 -16.96 -22.47 3.73
N PRO A 279 -15.88 -23.27 3.56
CA PRO A 279 -15.94 -24.61 2.97
C PRO A 279 -16.80 -25.60 3.77
N SER A 280 -16.95 -25.41 5.08
CA SER A 280 -17.69 -26.33 5.96
C SER A 280 -19.16 -26.48 5.55
N ILE A 281 -19.76 -25.44 4.97
CA ILE A 281 -21.13 -25.50 4.40
C ILE A 281 -21.16 -26.43 3.19
N VAL A 282 -20.12 -26.39 2.35
CA VAL A 282 -20.02 -27.24 1.15
C VAL A 282 -19.83 -28.69 1.53
N GLU A 283 -18.94 -28.96 2.48
CA GLU A 283 -18.70 -30.30 3.04
C GLU A 283 -20.00 -30.86 3.63
N ALA A 284 -20.67 -30.10 4.50
CA ALA A 284 -21.91 -30.54 5.12
C ALA A 284 -23.07 -30.74 4.12
N ALA A 285 -23.13 -29.94 3.04
CA ALA A 285 -24.13 -30.11 1.99
C ALA A 285 -23.85 -31.37 1.15
N ALA A 286 -22.58 -31.65 0.83
CA ALA A 286 -22.17 -32.87 0.14
C ALA A 286 -22.47 -34.11 0.99
N ASP A 287 -22.08 -34.11 2.27
CA ASP A 287 -22.32 -35.22 3.20
C ASP A 287 -23.81 -35.52 3.39
N ARG A 288 -24.63 -34.47 3.48
CA ARG A 288 -26.06 -34.60 3.78
C ARG A 288 -26.91 -34.94 2.57
N TYR A 289 -26.62 -34.33 1.42
CA TYR A 289 -27.51 -34.36 0.26
C TYR A 289 -26.88 -34.96 -0.99
N GLY A 290 -25.54 -35.11 -1.03
CA GLY A 290 -24.85 -35.65 -2.19
C GLY A 290 -25.25 -34.94 -3.49
N ASP A 291 -25.66 -35.71 -4.50
CA ASP A 291 -26.10 -35.22 -5.81
C ASP A 291 -27.41 -34.41 -5.79
N GLY A 292 -28.18 -34.56 -4.70
CA GLY A 292 -29.41 -33.84 -4.40
C GLY A 292 -29.22 -32.43 -3.84
N SER A 293 -27.99 -32.05 -3.43
CA SER A 293 -27.72 -30.66 -3.04
C SER A 293 -27.91 -29.71 -4.22
N ARG A 294 -28.47 -28.52 -3.96
CA ARG A 294 -28.48 -27.39 -4.88
C ARG A 294 -27.05 -26.96 -5.23
N ALA A 295 -26.94 -26.26 -6.35
CA ALA A 295 -25.67 -25.74 -6.86
C ALA A 295 -25.05 -24.72 -5.89
N LEU A 296 -23.80 -24.94 -5.51
CA LEU A 296 -23.09 -24.16 -4.51
C LEU A 296 -21.71 -23.74 -5.03
N VAL A 297 -21.32 -22.50 -4.73
CA VAL A 297 -20.00 -21.94 -5.00
C VAL A 297 -19.42 -21.46 -3.67
N CYS A 298 -18.23 -21.93 -3.31
CA CYS A 298 -17.51 -21.47 -2.13
C CYS A 298 -16.30 -20.62 -2.54
N THR A 299 -16.24 -19.41 -1.99
CA THR A 299 -15.17 -18.46 -2.28
C THR A 299 -13.90 -18.73 -1.48
N PHE A 300 -14.00 -19.50 -0.38
CA PHE A 300 -12.91 -19.90 0.51
C PHE A 300 -12.15 -18.67 1.03
N GLY A 301 -12.84 -17.84 1.82
CA GLY A 301 -12.38 -16.50 2.19
C GLY A 301 -12.79 -15.42 1.19
N VAL A 302 -11.97 -14.35 1.15
CA VAL A 302 -12.16 -13.24 0.20
C VAL A 302 -12.13 -13.78 -1.24
N PRO A 303 -13.16 -13.48 -2.08
CA PRO A 303 -13.27 -14.04 -3.42
C PRO A 303 -11.99 -13.93 -4.24
N SER A 304 -11.45 -15.09 -4.60
CA SER A 304 -10.37 -15.19 -5.58
C SER A 304 -10.86 -14.73 -6.95
N GLN A 305 -9.94 -14.52 -7.89
CA GLN A 305 -10.39 -14.25 -9.26
C GLN A 305 -11.16 -15.43 -9.86
N ALA A 306 -10.74 -16.67 -9.62
CA ALA A 306 -11.46 -17.83 -10.15
C ALA A 306 -12.93 -17.79 -9.70
N ALA A 307 -13.17 -17.42 -8.43
CA ALA A 307 -14.52 -17.21 -7.92
C ALA A 307 -15.23 -16.05 -8.64
N LEU A 308 -14.60 -14.87 -8.75
CA LEU A 308 -15.22 -13.72 -9.42
C LEU A 308 -15.52 -13.95 -10.90
N ASP A 309 -14.62 -14.60 -11.65
CA ASP A 309 -14.80 -14.91 -13.07
C ASP A 309 -15.90 -15.94 -13.28
N LEU A 310 -15.93 -17.00 -12.46
CA LEU A 310 -17.01 -17.97 -12.47
C LEU A 310 -18.35 -17.29 -12.16
N LEU A 311 -18.42 -16.49 -11.09
CA LEU A 311 -19.65 -15.81 -10.69
C LEU A 311 -20.14 -14.82 -11.78
N ARG A 312 -19.25 -14.08 -12.43
CA ARG A 312 -19.60 -13.19 -13.56
C ARG A 312 -20.13 -13.95 -14.77
N VAL A 313 -19.61 -15.15 -15.04
CA VAL A 313 -20.12 -16.01 -16.11
C VAL A 313 -21.57 -16.42 -15.84
N ILE A 314 -21.91 -16.71 -14.59
CA ILE A 314 -23.22 -17.30 -14.23
C ILE A 314 -24.25 -16.27 -13.71
N CYS A 315 -23.84 -15.08 -13.25
CA CYS A 315 -24.74 -14.11 -12.60
C CYS A 315 -25.87 -13.58 -13.49
N ALA A 316 -25.70 -13.61 -14.81
CA ALA A 316 -26.76 -13.23 -15.75
C ALA A 316 -27.79 -14.35 -15.98
N GLN A 317 -27.52 -15.57 -15.50
CA GLN A 317 -28.29 -16.78 -15.80
C GLN A 317 -29.02 -17.37 -14.57
N ALA A 318 -28.63 -16.97 -13.36
CA ALA A 318 -29.22 -17.44 -12.11
C ALA A 318 -29.21 -16.35 -11.03
N THR A 319 -30.08 -16.49 -10.04
CA THR A 319 -30.05 -15.70 -8.80
C THR A 319 -28.91 -16.22 -7.93
N LEU A 320 -28.04 -15.31 -7.47
CA LEU A 320 -26.92 -15.65 -6.59
C LEU A 320 -27.33 -15.39 -5.13
N HIS A 321 -27.41 -16.42 -4.31
CA HIS A 321 -27.75 -16.33 -2.88
C HIS A 321 -26.46 -16.34 -2.06
N VAL A 322 -26.03 -15.17 -1.59
CA VAL A 322 -24.69 -14.95 -1.01
C VAL A 322 -24.74 -14.93 0.52
N HIS A 323 -23.90 -15.76 1.13
CA HIS A 323 -23.68 -15.85 2.57
C HIS A 323 -22.19 -15.74 2.91
N ALA A 324 -21.88 -15.15 4.06
CA ALA A 324 -20.56 -15.16 4.69
C ALA A 324 -20.74 -14.91 6.19
N ASP A 325 -19.68 -15.14 6.97
CA ASP A 325 -19.65 -14.81 8.39
C ASP A 325 -20.03 -13.35 8.68
N GLU A 326 -20.74 -13.13 9.80
CA GLU A 326 -21.19 -11.79 10.25
C GLU A 326 -20.04 -11.02 10.94
N ASP A 327 -18.87 -11.00 10.31
CA ASP A 327 -17.70 -10.23 10.73
C ASP A 327 -17.38 -9.08 9.74
N ALA A 328 -16.34 -8.29 10.03
CA ALA A 328 -15.97 -7.17 9.16
C ALA A 328 -15.48 -7.61 7.77
N VAL A 329 -14.96 -8.83 7.63
CA VAL A 329 -14.46 -9.39 6.37
C VAL A 329 -15.63 -9.96 5.56
N GLY A 330 -16.46 -10.81 6.15
CA GLY A 330 -17.64 -11.41 5.53
C GLY A 330 -18.64 -10.36 5.04
N ARG A 331 -18.91 -9.30 5.82
CA ARG A 331 -19.71 -8.16 5.33
C ARG A 331 -19.13 -7.51 4.08
N ARG A 332 -17.81 -7.30 4.02
CA ARG A 332 -17.13 -6.74 2.84
C ARG A 332 -17.23 -7.68 1.62
N ILE A 333 -17.16 -8.98 1.84
CA ILE A 333 -17.32 -9.99 0.77
C ILE A 333 -18.72 -9.90 0.19
N VAL A 334 -19.74 -9.95 1.06
CA VAL A 334 -21.15 -9.90 0.66
C VAL A 334 -21.46 -8.59 -0.06
N GLU A 335 -21.06 -7.44 0.48
CA GLU A 335 -21.22 -6.14 -0.20
C GLU A 335 -20.53 -6.07 -1.56
N GLY A 336 -19.39 -6.75 -1.72
CA GLY A 336 -18.70 -6.86 -3.00
C GLY A 336 -19.48 -7.70 -4.01
N LEU A 337 -19.97 -8.86 -3.60
CA LEU A 337 -20.69 -9.81 -4.44
C LEU A 337 -22.11 -9.33 -4.80
N LEU A 338 -22.76 -8.55 -3.93
CA LEU A 338 -24.07 -7.93 -4.20
C LEU A 338 -24.05 -6.91 -5.35
N ARG A 339 -22.87 -6.53 -5.85
CA ARG A 339 -22.74 -5.71 -7.07
C ARG A 339 -22.95 -6.52 -8.34
N LEU A 340 -22.92 -7.85 -8.27
CA LEU A 340 -23.23 -8.71 -9.41
C LEU A 340 -24.74 -8.70 -9.69
N PRO A 341 -25.15 -8.71 -10.97
CA PRO A 341 -26.56 -8.86 -11.34
C PRO A 341 -27.20 -10.08 -10.66
N GLY A 342 -28.42 -9.91 -10.14
CA GLY A 342 -29.18 -11.01 -9.53
C GLY A 342 -28.70 -11.48 -8.15
N ALA A 343 -27.64 -10.89 -7.59
CA ALA A 343 -27.13 -11.27 -6.27
C ALA A 343 -28.02 -10.77 -5.12
N ARG A 344 -28.26 -11.62 -4.13
CA ARG A 344 -29.09 -11.36 -2.94
C ARG A 344 -28.43 -11.94 -1.70
N ARG A 345 -28.73 -11.38 -0.53
CA ARG A 345 -28.26 -11.92 0.75
C ARG A 345 -28.98 -13.23 1.06
N TRP A 346 -28.25 -14.21 1.55
CA TRP A 346 -28.77 -15.51 1.97
C TRP A 346 -28.63 -15.64 3.48
N ARG A 347 -29.77 -15.66 4.18
CA ARG A 347 -29.88 -15.77 5.65
C ARG A 347 -28.95 -14.83 6.44
N MET A 348 -28.70 -13.64 5.91
CA MET A 348 -28.03 -12.56 6.62
C MET A 348 -29.04 -11.45 6.89
N ASP A 349 -29.59 -11.43 8.11
CA ASP A 349 -30.46 -10.34 8.58
C ASP A 349 -29.64 -9.33 9.39
N SER A 350 -29.85 -8.05 9.11
CA SER A 350 -29.17 -6.91 9.72
C SER A 350 -29.38 -6.76 11.23
N ALA A 351 -30.31 -7.52 11.83
CA ALA A 351 -30.75 -7.33 13.21
C ALA A 351 -30.21 -8.37 14.22
N THR A 352 -29.56 -9.47 13.80
CA THR A 352 -29.10 -10.52 14.72
C THR A 352 -27.73 -11.04 14.33
N VAL A 353 -26.72 -10.85 15.19
CA VAL A 353 -25.41 -11.50 15.05
C VAL A 353 -25.56 -12.95 15.50
N ARG A 354 -25.48 -13.90 14.56
CA ARG A 354 -25.37 -15.34 14.84
C ARG A 354 -24.11 -15.86 14.18
N TYR A 355 -23.45 -16.83 14.82
CA TYR A 355 -22.29 -17.49 14.24
C TYR A 355 -22.76 -18.50 13.17
N GLU A 356 -21.96 -18.72 12.12
CA GLU A 356 -22.32 -19.57 10.98
C GLU A 356 -22.56 -21.04 11.41
N GLU A 357 -21.87 -21.51 12.45
CA GLU A 357 -22.10 -22.82 13.08
C GLU A 357 -23.52 -22.97 13.65
N GLU A 358 -24.10 -21.90 14.19
CA GLU A 358 -25.47 -21.88 14.73
C GLU A 358 -26.52 -21.85 13.61
N LEU A 359 -26.14 -21.32 12.43
CA LEU A 359 -26.99 -21.23 11.24
C LEU A 359 -26.81 -22.41 10.29
N LEU A 360 -25.83 -23.29 10.48
CA LEU A 360 -25.52 -24.36 9.53
C LEU A 360 -26.74 -25.23 9.21
N ALA A 361 -27.54 -25.61 10.21
CA ALA A 361 -28.75 -26.40 9.96
C ALA A 361 -29.80 -25.66 9.11
N GLU A 362 -29.93 -24.35 9.33
CA GLU A 362 -30.81 -23.48 8.56
C GLU A 362 -30.32 -23.27 7.13
N LEU A 363 -29.02 -23.02 6.95
CA LEU A 363 -28.38 -22.91 5.64
C LEU A 363 -28.54 -24.22 4.86
N LEU A 364 -28.24 -25.37 5.47
CA LEU A 364 -28.40 -26.67 4.83
C LEU A 364 -29.85 -26.92 4.39
N SER A 365 -30.85 -26.45 5.13
CA SER A 365 -32.26 -26.63 4.75
C SER A 365 -32.65 -25.94 3.44
N ASP A 366 -31.93 -24.90 3.03
CA ASP A 366 -32.16 -24.24 1.74
C ASP A 366 -31.48 -24.98 0.56
N LEU A 367 -30.52 -25.86 0.85
CA LEU A 367 -29.71 -26.56 -0.13
C LEU A 367 -30.26 -27.92 -0.56
N GLY A 368 -31.32 -28.44 0.06
CA GLY A 368 -31.86 -29.77 -0.26
C GLY A 368 -33.07 -30.15 0.57
#